data_AF-A0A3M0C1A4-F1
#
_entry.id   AF-A0A3M0C1A4-F1
#
_cell.length_a   1.000
_cell.length_b   1.000
_cell.length_c   1.000
_cell.angle_alpha   90.00
_cell.angle_beta   90.00
_cell.angle_gamma   90.00
#
_symmetry.space_group_name_H-M   'P 1'
#
loop_
_entity.id
_entity.type
_entity.pdbx_description
1 polymer ?
#
loop_
_entity_poly.entity_id
_entity_poly.type
_entity_poly.pdbx_seq_one_letter_code
_entity_poly.pdbx_strand_id
1 'polypeptide(L)'
;MDTADICPLCGRPFGGRVEQHHLIPRSKGGRETVPLHPICHRKIHSLFSETVLARQFNSIISLRAHPEIASFVKWLRGKPPDFHRRTAQPAAKRRRR
;
A
#
# COMPACT_ATOMS: atom_id res chain seq x y z
N MET A 1 -3.74 -8.28 -23.35
CA MET A 1 -3.31 -9.02 -22.14
C MET A 1 -3.18 -7.99 -21.03
N ASP A 2 -4.29 -7.74 -20.34
CA ASP A 2 -4.46 -6.63 -19.39
C ASP A 2 -3.71 -6.90 -18.08
N THR A 3 -2.44 -6.48 -18.05
CA THR A 3 -1.66 -6.36 -16.80
C THR A 3 -2.12 -5.14 -15.97
N ALA A 4 -3.01 -4.30 -16.51
CA ALA A 4 -3.55 -3.10 -15.87
C ALA A 4 -4.47 -3.40 -14.68
N ASP A 5 -5.01 -4.62 -14.61
CA ASP A 5 -5.93 -5.03 -13.55
C ASP A 5 -5.25 -5.66 -12.34
N ILE A 6 -3.91 -5.68 -12.24
CA ILE A 6 -3.22 -6.36 -11.13
C ILE A 6 -2.56 -5.35 -10.18
N CYS A 7 -2.78 -5.54 -8.88
CA CYS A 7 -2.12 -4.77 -7.85
C CYS A 7 -0.62 -5.12 -7.75
N PRO A 8 0.30 -4.19 -8.04
CA PRO A 8 1.74 -4.46 -8.10
C PRO A 8 2.34 -4.84 -6.73
N LEU A 9 1.70 -4.44 -5.62
CA LEU A 9 2.12 -4.79 -4.27
C LEU A 9 1.79 -6.25 -3.91
N CYS A 10 0.54 -6.67 -4.11
CA CYS A 10 0.05 -7.98 -3.65
C CYS A 10 -0.14 -9.04 -4.74
N GLY A 11 -0.07 -8.65 -6.02
CA GLY A 11 -0.22 -9.52 -7.18
C GLY A 11 -1.63 -10.02 -7.45
N ARG A 12 -2.65 -9.51 -6.75
CA ARG A 12 -4.06 -9.89 -6.95
C ARG A 12 -4.75 -8.96 -7.95
N PRO A 13 -5.77 -9.43 -8.68
CA PRO A 13 -6.58 -8.56 -9.52
C PRO A 13 -7.28 -7.47 -8.70
N PHE A 14 -7.53 -6.32 -9.32
CA PHE A 14 -8.36 -5.26 -8.77
C PHE A 14 -9.83 -5.68 -8.76
N GLY A 15 -10.56 -5.16 -7.78
CA GLY A 15 -12.02 -5.28 -7.72
C GLY A 15 -12.65 -3.99 -8.23
N GLY A 16 -13.81 -3.62 -7.68
CA GLY A 16 -14.48 -2.37 -8.03
C GLY A 16 -13.79 -1.11 -7.49
N ARG A 17 -12.74 -1.24 -6.66
CA ARG A 17 -12.07 -0.11 -5.99
C ARG A 17 -10.56 -0.18 -6.10
N VAL A 18 -9.98 0.93 -6.58
CA VAL A 18 -8.54 1.14 -6.73
C VAL A 18 -8.19 2.54 -6.20
N GLU A 19 -7.09 2.66 -5.46
CA GLU A 19 -6.53 3.93 -5.00
C GLU A 19 -5.15 4.16 -5.61
N GLN A 20 -4.84 5.42 -5.94
CA GLN A 20 -3.52 5.81 -6.44
C GLN A 20 -2.59 6.13 -5.27
N HIS A 21 -1.51 5.37 -5.14
CA HIS A 21 -0.49 5.59 -4.11
C HIS A 21 0.74 6.28 -4.68
N HIS A 22 1.20 7.33 -4.02
CA HIS A 22 2.43 8.03 -4.40
C HIS A 22 3.63 7.33 -3.76
N LEU A 23 4.53 6.76 -4.56
CA LEU A 23 5.74 6.10 -4.06
C LEU A 23 6.68 7.09 -3.38
N ILE A 24 6.75 8.30 -3.92
CA ILE A 24 7.36 9.46 -3.27
C ILE A 24 6.21 10.42 -2.94
N PRO A 25 6.00 10.82 -1.67
CA PRO A 25 4.95 11.76 -1.31
C PRO A 25 5.04 13.05 -2.14
N ARG A 26 3.88 13.60 -2.53
CA ARG A 26 3.81 14.86 -3.28
C ARG A 26 4.60 15.99 -2.63
N SER A 27 4.57 16.08 -1.31
CA SER A 27 5.31 17.06 -0.50
C SER A 27 6.84 16.97 -0.65
N LYS A 28 7.34 15.87 -1.22
CA LYS A 28 8.76 15.64 -1.52
C LYS A 28 9.05 15.63 -3.03
N GLY A 29 8.13 16.14 -3.85
CA GLY A 29 8.28 16.27 -5.30
C GLY A 29 7.91 15.02 -6.11
N GLY A 30 7.34 13.99 -5.46
CA GLY A 30 6.95 12.76 -6.15
C GLY A 30 5.77 12.94 -7.10
N ARG A 31 5.92 12.42 -8.32
CA ARG A 31 4.88 12.38 -9.37
C ARG A 31 4.46 10.97 -9.74
N GLU A 32 5.26 9.98 -9.39
CA GLU A 32 4.98 8.58 -9.70
C GLU A 32 3.90 8.04 -8.78
N THR A 33 2.82 7.56 -9.39
CA THR A 33 1.70 6.92 -8.71
C THR A 33 1.53 5.50 -9.21
N VAL A 34 1.15 4.62 -8.29
CA VAL A 34 0.88 3.22 -8.58
C VAL A 34 -0.53 2.87 -8.10
N PRO A 35 -1.32 2.16 -8.93
CA PRO A 35 -2.64 1.72 -8.50
C PRO A 35 -2.48 0.64 -7.43
N LEU A 36 -3.20 0.74 -6.32
CA LEU A 36 -3.21 -0.24 -5.24
C LEU A 36 -4.63 -0.48 -4.73
N HIS A 37 -4.86 -1.65 -4.12
CA HIS A 37 -6.09 -1.84 -3.35
C HIS A 37 -6.13 -0.89 -2.15
N PRO A 38 -7.31 -0.44 -1.71
CA PRO A 38 -7.43 0.41 -0.52
C PRO A 38 -6.78 -0.20 0.74
N ILE A 39 -6.84 -1.52 0.89
CA ILE A 39 -6.21 -2.23 2.01
C ILE A 39 -4.68 -2.26 1.92
N CYS A 40 -4.14 -2.40 0.69
CA CYS A 40 -2.71 -2.36 0.42
C CYS A 40 -2.16 -0.97 0.70
N HIS A 41 -2.86 0.05 0.21
CA HIS A 41 -2.54 1.45 0.44
C HIS A 41 -2.49 1.79 1.94
N ARG A 42 -3.53 1.41 2.69
CA ARG A 42 -3.58 1.61 4.14
C ARG A 42 -2.48 0.87 4.89
N LYS A 43 -2.10 -0.36 4.48
CA LYS A 43 -1.01 -1.09 5.13
C LYS A 43 0.33 -0.38 4.97
N ILE A 44 0.62 0.19 3.80
CA ILE A 44 1.85 0.99 3.58
C ILE A 44 1.88 2.17 4.55
N HIS A 45 0.81 2.98 4.59
CA HIS A 45 0.73 4.13 5.50
C HIS A 45 0.63 3.77 6.98
N SER A 46 0.23 2.54 7.31
CA SER A 46 0.25 2.04 8.68
C SER A 46 1.66 1.67 9.16
N LEU A 47 2.57 1.32 8.24
CA LEU A 47 3.92 0.88 8.57
C LEU A 47 4.95 2.00 8.43
N PHE A 48 4.79 2.86 7.43
CA PHE A 48 5.81 3.82 7.06
C PHE A 48 5.25 5.24 7.10
N SER A 49 6.08 6.16 7.63
CA SER A 49 5.84 7.58 7.48
C SER A 49 6.23 8.05 6.08
N GLU A 50 5.71 9.21 5.67
CA GLU A 50 6.02 9.83 4.38
C GLU A 50 7.54 10.02 4.18
N THR A 51 8.27 10.36 5.25
CA THR A 51 9.74 10.53 5.20
C THR A 51 10.46 9.21 4.94
N VAL A 52 9.99 8.12 5.55
CA VAL A 52 10.58 6.78 5.36
C VAL A 52 10.26 6.26 3.95
N LEU A 53 9.04 6.47 3.45
CA LEU A 53 8.67 6.13 2.07
C LEU A 53 9.57 6.85 1.06
N ALA A 54 9.74 8.17 1.19
CA ALA A 54 10.56 8.96 0.28
C ALA A 54 12.03 8.49 0.22
N ARG A 55 12.59 8.06 1.36
CA ARG A 55 14.02 7.75 1.48
C ARG A 55 14.36 6.28 1.20
N GLN A 56 13.53 5.36 1.67
CA GLN A 56 13.88 3.93 1.74
C GLN A 56 12.93 3.02 0.92
N PHE A 57 11.68 3.45 0.73
CA PHE A 57 10.64 2.62 0.10
C PHE A 57 9.93 3.34 -1.04
N ASN A 58 10.70 4.04 -1.89
CA ASN A 58 10.20 4.78 -3.04
C ASN A 58 9.93 3.90 -4.28
N SER A 59 9.77 2.59 -4.09
CA SER A 59 9.58 1.61 -5.15
C SER A 59 8.78 0.41 -4.65
N ILE A 60 7.94 -0.18 -5.50
CA ILE A 60 7.16 -1.39 -5.18
C ILE A 60 8.06 -2.55 -4.75
N ILE A 61 9.22 -2.71 -5.40
CA ILE A 61 10.16 -3.79 -5.10
C ILE A 61 10.64 -3.66 -3.65
N SER A 62 11.08 -2.47 -3.23
CA SER A 62 11.51 -2.19 -1.87
C SER A 62 10.39 -2.41 -0.84
N LEU A 63 9.16 -1.99 -1.17
CA LEU A 63 8.00 -2.25 -0.32
C LEU A 63 7.76 -3.75 -0.12
N ARG A 64 7.81 -4.54 -1.21
CA ARG A 64 7.61 -6.00 -1.17
C ARG A 64 8.72 -6.74 -0.45
N ALA A 65 9.94 -6.20 -0.46
CA ALA A 65 11.07 -6.77 0.28
C ALA A 65 10.92 -6.65 1.80
N HIS A 66 10.07 -5.73 2.30
CA HIS A 66 9.88 -5.55 3.74
C HIS A 66 9.13 -6.74 4.37
N PRO A 67 9.63 -7.35 5.45
CA PRO A 67 9.07 -8.59 6.02
C PRO A 67 7.61 -8.46 6.46
N GLU A 68 7.22 -7.30 7.01
CA GLU A 68 5.82 -7.06 7.37
C GLU A 68 4.88 -6.94 6.16
N ILE A 69 5.37 -6.38 5.05
CA ILE A 69 4.60 -6.30 3.81
C ILE A 69 4.50 -7.70 3.19
N ALA A 70 5.60 -8.46 3.13
CA ALA A 70 5.61 -9.81 2.61
C ALA A 70 4.64 -10.72 3.38
N SER A 71 4.63 -10.63 4.72
CA SER A 71 3.70 -11.38 5.58
C SER A 71 2.24 -10.98 5.33
N PHE A 72 1.99 -9.68 5.16
CA PHE A 72 0.67 -9.16 4.82
C PHE A 72 0.19 -9.64 3.44
N VAL A 73 1.05 -9.63 2.42
CA VAL A 73 0.74 -10.12 1.07
C VAL A 73 0.45 -11.63 1.10
N LYS A 74 1.24 -12.41 1.86
CA LYS A 74 0.99 -13.84 2.06
C LYS A 74 -0.39 -14.09 2.67
N TRP A 75 -0.75 -13.32 3.69
CA TRP A 75 -2.07 -13.38 4.32
C TRP A 75 -3.21 -12.93 3.39
N LEU A 76 -2.95 -12.01 2.46
CA LEU A 76 -3.93 -11.54 1.47
C LEU A 76 -4.18 -12.52 0.32
N ARG A 77 -3.24 -13.41 0.01
CA ARG A 77 -3.25 -14.25 -1.21
C ARG A 77 -4.55 -15.04 -1.43
N GLY A 78 -5.22 -15.47 -0.35
CA GLY A 78 -6.48 -16.23 -0.43
C GLY A 78 -7.77 -15.41 -0.27
N LYS A 79 -7.69 -14.07 -0.31
CA LYS A 79 -8.85 -13.19 -0.05
C LYS A 79 -9.40 -12.58 -1.34
N PRO A 80 -10.71 -12.27 -1.39
CA PRO A 80 -11.32 -11.64 -2.56
C PRO A 80 -10.67 -10.29 -2.91
N PRO A 81 -10.76 -9.85 -4.17
CA PRO A 81 -10.13 -8.62 -4.65
C PRO A 81 -10.68 -7.38 -3.95
N ASP A 82 -11.98 -7.36 -3.62
CA ASP A 82 -12.63 -6.28 -2.86
C ASP A 82 -12.50 -6.42 -1.33
N PHE A 83 -11.62 -7.32 -0.86
CA PHE A 83 -11.49 -7.58 0.58
C PHE A 83 -11.12 -6.31 1.36
N HIS A 84 -12.03 -5.91 2.24
CA HIS A 84 -11.87 -4.76 3.11
C HIS A 84 -11.74 -5.18 4.57
N ARG A 85 -10.70 -4.70 5.25
CA ARG A 85 -10.58 -4.78 6.70
C ARG A 85 -10.09 -3.43 7.21
N ARG A 86 -10.63 -2.97 8.34
CA ARG A 86 -10.11 -1.77 9.00
C ARG A 86 -8.68 -2.04 9.45
N THR A 87 -7.73 -1.30 8.88
CA THR A 87 -6.34 -1.27 9.35
C THR A 87 -6.30 -0.32 10.55
N ALA A 88 -5.74 -0.76 11.67
CA ALA A 88 -5.55 0.11 12.83
C ALA A 88 -4.63 1.28 12.41
N GLN A 89 -4.99 2.50 12.80
CA GLN A 89 -4.13 3.66 12.56
C GLN A 89 -2.94 3.63 13.53
N PRO A 90 -1.76 4.15 13.14
CA PRO A 90 -0.62 4.25 14.04
C PRO A 90 -1.02 5.03 15.30
N ALA A 91 -0.64 4.49 16.47
CA ALA A 91 -1.06 4.98 17.79
C ALA A 91 -0.79 6.49 18.01
N ALA A 92 0.17 7.06 17.29
CA ALA A 92 0.52 8.48 17.33
C ALA A 92 -0.62 9.44 16.94
N LYS A 93 -1.67 8.98 16.23
CA LYS A 93 -2.82 9.82 15.84
C LYS A 93 -4.04 9.68 16.76
N ARG A 94 -3.95 8.89 17.85
CA ARG A 94 -5.06 8.68 18.82
C ARG A 94 -5.26 9.82 19.84
N ARG A 95 -4.66 10.99 19.63
CA ARG A 95 -4.96 12.20 20.41
C ARG A 95 -5.85 13.14 19.61
N ARG A 96 -7.16 13.08 19.90
CA ARG A 96 -8.16 14.16 19.88
C ARG A 96 -9.57 13.53 19.92
N ARG A 97 -10.01 13.20 21.12
CA ARG A 97 -11.39 13.35 21.58
C ARG A 97 -11.33 13.68 23.06
#